data_AF-X1G730-F1
#
_entry.id   AF-X1G730-F1
#
_cell.length_a   1.000
_cell.length_b   1.000
_cell.length_c   1.000
_cell.angle_alpha   90.00
_cell.angle_beta   90.00
_cell.angle_gamma   90.00
#
_symmetry.space_group_name_H-M   'P 1'
#
loop_
_entity.id
_entity.type
_entity.pdbx_description
1 polymer ?
#
loop_
_entity_poly.entity_id
_entity_poly.type
_entity_poly.pdbx_seq_one_letter_code
_entity_poly.pdbx_strand_id
1 'polypeptide(L)'
;MAIVGDGRGGIFCADSLVNPEEWIPLQREKIKLGSFNVLLTNPPFGSKIPITSKSILEEYELGFKWKLDKKTRKWERTDKILDKQVPQILFIERCLQLLKPGGRMAIVL
;
A
#
# COMPACT_ATOMS: atom_id res chain seq x y z
N MET A 1 7.66 21.59 21.62
CA MET A 1 8.90 21.04 21.02
C MET A 1 8.58 19.63 20.54
N ALA A 2 8.57 19.31 19.24
CA ALA A 2 8.72 17.89 18.84
C ALA A 2 10.22 17.64 18.63
N ILE A 3 10.92 17.87 19.75
CA ILE A 3 12.35 17.70 20.00
C ILE A 3 13.26 18.41 18.96
N VAL A 4 13.39 19.73 19.10
CA VAL A 4 14.32 20.66 18.41
C VAL A 4 14.22 20.71 16.87
N GLY A 5 13.40 21.61 16.33
CA GLY A 5 13.28 21.88 14.88
C GLY A 5 11.85 22.22 14.45
N ASP A 6 11.57 22.11 13.15
CA ASP A 6 10.27 22.36 12.49
C ASP A 6 9.11 21.48 13.00
N GLY A 7 9.40 20.48 13.85
CA GLY A 7 8.55 19.96 14.93
C GLY A 7 7.22 19.31 14.56
N ARG A 8 6.81 19.36 13.29
CA ARG A 8 5.62 18.69 12.73
C ARG A 8 5.81 18.27 11.28
N GLY A 9 7.01 18.47 10.72
CA GLY A 9 7.32 18.10 9.34
C GLY A 9 7.14 16.59 9.13
N GLY A 10 6.25 16.21 8.22
CA GLY A 10 6.13 14.83 7.76
C GLY A 10 5.13 13.93 8.51
N ILE A 11 4.32 14.45 9.46
CA ILE A 11 3.24 13.68 10.09
C ILE A 11 1.92 14.00 9.40
N PHE A 12 1.25 12.97 8.87
CA PHE A 12 -0.01 13.11 8.14
C PHE A 12 -1.05 12.13 8.68
N CYS A 13 -2.29 12.60 8.82
CA CYS A 13 -3.46 11.75 9.04
C CYS A 13 -4.14 11.51 7.69
N ALA A 14 -4.02 10.29 7.17
CA ALA A 14 -4.61 9.88 5.90
C ALA A 14 -4.85 8.37 5.92
N ASP A 15 -5.82 7.91 5.13
CA ASP A 15 -5.91 6.49 4.78
C ASP A 15 -4.80 6.18 3.77
N SER A 16 -3.90 5.25 4.12
CA SER A 16 -2.82 4.85 3.22
C SER A 16 -3.31 3.94 2.09
N LEU A 17 -4.52 3.37 2.18
CA LEU A 17 -5.02 2.44 1.19
C LEU A 17 -5.72 3.09 -0.01
N VAL A 18 -6.28 4.30 0.16
CA VAL A 18 -6.96 5.02 -0.93
C VAL A 18 -6.00 5.41 -2.06
N ASN A 19 -6.54 5.78 -3.21
CA ASN A 19 -5.74 6.27 -4.32
C ASN A 19 -4.92 7.51 -3.87
N PRO A 20 -3.61 7.58 -4.14
CA PRO A 20 -2.80 8.75 -3.78
C PRO A 20 -3.33 10.09 -4.29
N GLU A 21 -4.08 10.11 -5.39
CA GLU A 21 -4.74 11.30 -5.93
C GLU A 21 -5.87 11.82 -5.03
N GLU A 22 -6.41 11.00 -4.13
CA GLU A 22 -7.40 11.40 -3.12
C GLU A 22 -6.76 12.11 -1.91
N TRP A 23 -5.45 11.97 -1.71
CA TRP A 23 -4.75 12.66 -0.62
C TRP A 23 -4.78 14.18 -0.84
N ILE A 24 -4.80 14.96 0.25
CA ILE A 24 -4.81 16.42 0.13
C ILE A 24 -3.51 16.93 -0.54
N PRO A 25 -3.50 18.13 -1.16
CA PRO A 25 -2.35 18.59 -1.94
C PRO A 25 -1.00 18.52 -1.20
N LEU A 26 -0.98 18.90 0.08
CA LEU A 26 0.23 18.83 0.91
C LEU A 26 0.74 17.38 1.10
N GLN A 27 -0.18 16.42 1.25
CA GLN A 27 0.17 15.00 1.37
C GLN A 27 0.75 14.47 0.05
N ARG A 28 0.13 14.78 -1.09
CA ARG A 28 0.65 14.37 -2.43
C ARG A 28 2.02 14.97 -2.73
N GLU A 29 2.27 16.19 -2.28
CA GLU A 29 3.57 16.83 -2.44
C GLU A 29 4.67 16.09 -1.64
N LYS A 30 4.35 15.69 -0.40
CA LYS A 30 5.32 15.15 0.55
C LYS A 30 5.42 13.62 0.54
N ILE A 31 4.35 12.92 0.16
CA ILE A 31 4.26 11.45 0.11
C ILE A 31 4.14 11.04 -1.35
N LYS A 32 5.20 10.42 -1.87
CA LYS A 32 5.23 9.92 -3.24
C LYS A 32 5.48 8.42 -3.27
N LEU A 33 4.72 7.71 -4.09
CA LEU A 33 5.03 6.31 -4.41
C LEU A 33 6.43 6.21 -5.02
N GLY A 34 7.10 5.08 -4.80
CA GLY A 34 8.41 4.79 -5.39
C GLY A 34 9.53 5.73 -4.92
N SER A 35 9.37 6.40 -3.78
CA SER A 35 10.32 7.43 -3.34
C SER A 35 11.02 7.11 -2.02
N PHE A 36 10.49 6.17 -1.22
CA PHE A 36 10.99 5.93 0.11
C PHE A 36 12.27 5.09 0.04
N ASN A 37 13.37 5.61 0.61
CA ASN A 37 14.61 4.85 0.77
C ASN A 37 14.48 3.75 1.84
N VAL A 38 13.77 4.08 2.93
CA VAL A 38 13.56 3.20 4.10
C VAL A 38 12.10 3.32 4.51
N LEU A 39 11.46 2.18 4.75
CA LEU A 39 10.10 2.10 5.30
C LEU A 39 10.13 1.22 6.55
N LEU A 40 9.66 1.77 7.67
CA LEU A 40 9.49 1.04 8.93
C LEU A 40 8.01 1.01 9.25
N THR A 41 7.46 -0.18 9.50
CA THR A 41 6.02 -0.30 9.73
C THR A 41 5.68 -1.48 10.64
N ASN A 42 4.58 -1.32 11.36
CA ASN A 42 3.83 -2.40 11.98
C ASN A 42 2.39 -2.25 11.47
N PRO A 43 2.09 -2.73 10.25
CA PRO A 43 0.77 -2.55 9.68
C PRO A 43 -0.26 -3.28 10.56
N PRO A 44 -1.53 -2.86 10.53
CA PRO A 44 -2.54 -3.46 11.39
C PRO A 44 -2.75 -4.94 11.04
N PHE A 45 -2.38 -5.83 11.96
CA PHE A 45 -2.69 -7.27 11.91
C PHE A 45 -3.95 -7.57 12.71
N GLY A 46 -4.72 -8.56 12.24
CA GLY A 46 -5.94 -9.03 12.93
C GLY A 46 -7.22 -8.25 12.60
N SER A 47 -7.20 -7.29 11.68
CA SER A 47 -8.42 -6.68 11.14
C SER A 47 -9.26 -7.75 10.43
N LYS A 48 -10.29 -8.27 11.09
CA LYS A 48 -11.22 -9.27 10.53
C LYS A 48 -12.16 -8.70 9.47
N ILE A 49 -12.14 -7.37 9.28
CA ILE A 49 -12.99 -6.67 8.32
C ILE A 49 -12.24 -6.66 6.98
N PRO A 50 -12.75 -7.37 5.96
CA PRO A 50 -12.13 -7.36 4.65
C PRO A 50 -12.43 -6.04 3.91
N ILE A 51 -11.52 -5.62 3.04
CA ILE A 51 -11.77 -4.50 2.12
C ILE A 51 -12.64 -5.02 0.97
N THR A 52 -13.81 -4.41 0.80
CA THR A 52 -14.78 -4.73 -0.27
C THR A 52 -14.92 -3.61 -1.30
N SER A 53 -14.34 -2.43 -1.03
CA SER A 53 -14.40 -1.30 -1.95
C SER A 53 -13.65 -1.61 -3.24
N LYS A 54 -14.37 -1.65 -4.37
CA LYS A 54 -13.77 -1.92 -5.68
C LYS A 54 -12.78 -0.84 -6.10
N SER A 55 -13.04 0.44 -5.75
CA SER A 55 -12.13 1.55 -6.03
C SER A 55 -10.82 1.45 -5.27
N ILE A 56 -10.82 0.85 -4.07
CA ILE A 56 -9.56 0.56 -3.37
C ILE A 56 -8.89 -0.65 -4.00
N LEU A 57 -9.63 -1.73 -4.27
CA LEU A 57 -9.05 -2.98 -4.78
C LEU A 57 -8.39 -2.81 -6.16
N GLU A 58 -8.90 -1.94 -7.03
CA GLU A 58 -8.32 -1.72 -8.35
C GLU A 58 -6.96 -1.01 -8.35
N GLU A 59 -6.61 -0.35 -7.23
CA GLU A 59 -5.29 0.29 -7.02
C GLU A 59 -4.15 -0.71 -6.72
N TYR A 60 -4.51 -2.00 -6.55
CA TYR A 60 -3.58 -3.05 -6.13
C TYR A 60 -3.62 -4.24 -7.07
N GLU A 61 -2.45 -4.75 -7.44
CA GLU A 61 -2.27 -5.98 -8.21
C GLU A 61 -2.89 -7.19 -7.50
N LEU A 62 -2.76 -7.27 -6.17
CA LEU A 62 -3.37 -8.33 -5.35
C LEU A 62 -4.85 -8.05 -5.02
N GLY A 63 -5.42 -6.95 -5.53
CA GLY A 63 -6.86 -6.72 -5.58
C GLY A 63 -7.56 -7.44 -6.75
N PHE A 64 -6.80 -8.01 -7.69
CA PHE A 64 -7.32 -8.76 -8.85
C PHE A 64 -7.22 -10.28 -8.65
N LYS A 65 -8.00 -11.02 -9.44
CA LYS A 65 -7.85 -12.48 -9.54
C LYS A 65 -6.62 -12.82 -10.37
N TRP A 66 -5.86 -13.79 -9.88
CA TRP A 66 -4.71 -14.34 -10.58
C TRP A 66 -4.99 -15.79 -10.98
N LYS A 67 -4.47 -16.20 -12.14
CA LYS A 67 -4.60 -17.55 -12.67
C LYS A 67 -3.22 -18.12 -12.92
N LEU A 68 -3.01 -19.38 -12.52
CA LEU A 68 -1.80 -20.10 -12.87
C LEU A 68 -1.96 -20.67 -14.29
N ASP A 69 -1.09 -20.24 -15.20
CA ASP A 69 -0.93 -20.94 -16.47
C ASP A 69 -0.23 -22.27 -16.21
N LYS A 70 -0.94 -23.38 -16.47
CA LYS A 70 -0.44 -24.74 -16.24
C LYS A 70 0.70 -25.12 -17.17
N LYS A 71 0.82 -24.49 -18.36
CA LYS A 71 1.86 -24.78 -19.34
C LYS A 71 3.17 -24.09 -18.98
N THR A 72 3.12 -22.79 -18.72
CA THR A 72 4.32 -21.99 -18.38
C THR A 72 4.67 -22.01 -16.89
N ARG A 73 3.75 -22.48 -16.03
CA ARG A 73 3.86 -22.48 -14.55
C ARG A 73 4.01 -21.07 -13.98
N LYS A 74 3.52 -20.05 -14.71
CA LYS A 74 3.54 -18.64 -14.30
C LYS A 74 2.15 -18.19 -13.86
N TRP A 75 2.13 -17.26 -12.90
CA TRP A 75 0.90 -16.58 -12.50
C TRP A 75 0.64 -15.40 -13.42
N GLU A 76 -0.60 -15.28 -13.89
CA GLU A 76 -1.07 -14.20 -14.74
C GLU A 76 -2.22 -13.47 -14.05
N ARG A 77 -2.12 -12.14 -13.96
CA ARG A 77 -3.20 -11.30 -13.47
C ARG A 77 -4.33 -11.27 -14.49
N THR A 78 -5.56 -11.34 -14.01
CA THR A 78 -6.76 -11.12 -14.84
C THR A 78 -7.34 -9.74 -14.56
N ASP A 79 -8.15 -9.20 -15.47
CA ASP A 79 -8.84 -7.92 -15.27
C ASP A 79 -10.04 -8.01 -14.30
N LYS A 80 -10.26 -9.18 -13.68
CA LYS A 80 -11.35 -9.39 -12.74
C LYS A 80 -10.94 -9.01 -11.32
N ILE A 81 -11.45 -7.89 -10.83
CA ILE A 81 -11.29 -7.43 -9.44
C ILE A 81 -11.92 -8.44 -8.47
N LEU A 82 -11.25 -8.72 -7.35
CA LEU A 82 -11.76 -9.55 -6.26
C LEU A 82 -12.98 -8.91 -5.59
N ASP A 83 -13.87 -9.72 -5.00
CA ASP A 83 -15.02 -9.20 -4.26
C ASP A 83 -14.63 -8.67 -2.88
N LYS A 84 -13.54 -9.19 -2.33
CA LYS A 84 -12.95 -8.74 -1.08
C LYS A 84 -11.48 -9.14 -0.98
N GLN A 85 -10.69 -8.40 -0.22
CA GLN A 85 -9.31 -8.73 0.12
C GLN A 85 -9.03 -8.46 1.60
N VAL A 86 -8.12 -9.23 2.19
CA VAL A 86 -7.66 -8.99 3.57
C VAL A 86 -6.80 -7.72 3.59
N PRO A 87 -7.05 -6.75 4.49
CA PRO A 87 -6.32 -5.48 4.50
C PRO A 87 -4.80 -5.67 4.57
N GLN A 88 -4.33 -6.65 5.33
CA GLN A 88 -2.90 -6.96 5.51
C GLN A 88 -2.18 -7.17 4.17
N ILE A 89 -2.82 -7.84 3.21
CA ILE A 89 -2.24 -8.06 1.88
C ILE A 89 -2.06 -6.73 1.15
N LEU A 90 -3.06 -5.85 1.21
CA LEU A 90 -3.00 -4.54 0.58
C LEU A 90 -2.00 -3.61 1.27
N PHE A 91 -1.86 -3.70 2.60
CA PHE A 91 -0.85 -2.93 3.34
C PHE A 91 0.57 -3.33 2.94
N ILE A 92 0.86 -4.62 2.79
CA ILE A 92 2.16 -5.09 2.32
C ILE A 92 2.43 -4.53 0.92
N GLU A 93 1.45 -4.63 0.01
CA GLU A 93 1.61 -4.10 -1.34
C GLU A 93 1.78 -2.58 -1.36
N ARG A 94 1.00 -1.82 -0.59
CA ARG A 94 1.17 -0.35 -0.46
C ARG A 94 2.55 0.00 0.06
N CYS A 95 3.08 -0.73 1.05
CA CYS A 95 4.43 -0.49 1.55
C CYS A 95 5.48 -0.71 0.44
N LEU A 96 5.32 -1.75 -0.39
CA LEU A 96 6.20 -1.97 -1.53
C LEU A 96 6.05 -0.87 -2.60
N GLN A 97 4.83 -0.41 -2.88
CA GLN A 97 4.59 0.71 -3.81
C GLN A 97 5.21 2.02 -3.34
N LEU A 98 5.31 2.26 -2.02
CA LEU A 98 5.95 3.46 -1.45
C LEU A 98 7.48 3.42 -1.58
N LEU A 99 8.07 2.22 -1.54
CA LEU A 99 9.51 2.03 -1.65
C LEU A 99 10.00 2.27 -3.07
N LYS A 100 11.13 2.95 -3.19
CA LYS A 100 11.85 3.03 -4.46
C LYS A 100 12.57 1.70 -4.78
N PRO A 101 12.97 1.46 -6.05
CA PRO A 101 13.84 0.34 -6.39
C PRO A 101 15.12 0.33 -5.53
N GLY A 102 15.42 -0.81 -4.90
CA GLY A 102 16.55 -0.94 -3.95
C GLY A 102 16.32 -0.32 -2.56
N GLY A 103 15.12 0.20 -2.28
CA GLY A 103 14.70 0.62 -0.95
C GLY A 103 14.64 -0.56 0.03
N ARG A 104 14.67 -0.25 1.33
CA ARG A 104 14.68 -1.25 2.40
C ARG A 104 13.47 -1.10 3.30
N MET A 105 12.87 -2.22 3.70
CA MET A 105 11.73 -2.24 4.59
C MET A 105 12.02 -3.08 5.83
N ALA A 106 11.60 -2.59 7.00
CA ALA A 106 11.40 -3.42 8.18
C ALA A 106 9.91 -3.44 8.51
N ILE A 107 9.37 -4.65 8.63
CA ILE A 107 7.94 -4.90 8.84
C ILE A 107 7.78 -5.96 9.93
N VAL A 108 6.83 -5.75 10.84
CA VAL A 108 6.32 -6.79 11.74
C VAL A 108 5.23 -7.56 11.00
N LEU A 109 5.23 -8.89 11.06
CA LEU A 109 4.23 -9.78 10.43
C LEU A 109 3.69 -10.78 11.46
#